data_AF-A0A7X8ECM0-F1
#
_entry.id   AF-A0A7X8ECM0-F1
#
_cell.length_a   1.000
_cell.length_b   1.000
_cell.length_c   1.000
_cell.angle_alpha   90.00
_cell.angle_beta   90.00
_cell.angle_gamma   90.00
#
_symmetry.space_group_name_H-M   'P 1'
#
loop_
_entity.id
_entity.type
_entity.pdbx_description
1 polymer ?
#
loop_
_entity_poly.entity_id
_entity_poly.type
_entity_poly.pdbx_seq_one_letter_code
_entity_poly.pdbx_strand_id
1 'polypeptide(L)'
;MQRSGEDYLEAVLALSEEHEKVRTTDVALRLGVSKPSVTRAMRNLSDGGYIEQEAYGDIKLTEKGRIKAAQIYFRHKTITTFLHEILGVDPEVAEADACLIEHDISNETMEKLAIFMRKLEEQG
;
A
#
# COMPACT_ATOMS: atom_id res chain seq x y z
N MET A 1 16.26 3.47 -3.56
CA MET A 1 14.91 3.57 -4.13
C MET A 1 14.10 4.52 -3.27
N GLN A 2 13.43 5.52 -3.85
CA GLN A 2 12.61 6.47 -3.10
C GLN A 2 11.22 5.87 -2.94
N ARG A 3 10.74 5.75 -1.69
CA ARG A 3 9.35 5.36 -1.43
C ARG A 3 8.41 6.47 -1.86
N SER A 4 7.36 6.12 -2.58
CA SER A 4 6.27 7.02 -2.95
C SER A 4 5.45 7.38 -1.72
N GLY A 5 4.62 8.43 -1.79
CA GLY A 5 3.65 8.72 -0.73
C GLY A 5 2.59 7.60 -0.57
N GLU A 6 2.39 6.81 -1.62
CA GLU A 6 1.44 5.71 -1.67
C GLU A 6 1.92 4.52 -0.84
N ASP A 7 3.21 4.16 -0.91
CA ASP A 7 3.84 3.15 -0.03
C ASP A 7 3.58 3.45 1.46
N TYR A 8 3.68 4.73 1.85
CA TYR A 8 3.45 5.15 3.23
C TYR A 8 1.98 5.03 3.63
N LEU A 9 1.04 5.34 2.73
CA LEU A 9 -0.38 5.20 3.00
C LEU A 9 -0.79 3.74 3.15
N GLU A 10 -0.29 2.88 2.27
CA GLU A 10 -0.53 1.44 2.34
C GLU A 10 0.05 0.85 3.64
N ALA A 11 1.29 1.22 4.01
CA ALA A 11 1.88 0.78 5.27
C ALA A 11 1.07 1.21 6.50
N VAL A 12 0.54 2.45 6.51
CA VAL A 12 -0.33 2.92 7.60
C VAL A 12 -1.64 2.14 7.63
N LEU A 13 -2.24 1.83 6.46
CA LEU A 13 -3.44 1.01 6.40
C LEU A 13 -3.19 -0.38 7.01
N ALA A 14 -2.17 -1.09 6.54
CA ALA A 14 -1.86 -2.42 7.03
C ALA A 14 -1.57 -2.43 8.54
N LEU A 15 -0.78 -1.47 9.04
CA LEU A 15 -0.53 -1.33 10.48
C LEU A 15 -1.78 -0.98 11.28
N SER A 16 -2.74 -0.25 10.70
CA SER A 16 -4.00 0.10 11.38
C SER A 16 -4.97 -1.09 11.50
N GLU A 17 -4.79 -2.13 10.69
CA GLU A 17 -5.53 -3.38 10.80
C GLU A 17 -4.86 -4.33 11.80
N GLU A 18 -3.54 -4.26 11.95
CA GLU A 18 -2.74 -5.08 12.88
C GLU A 18 -2.72 -4.51 14.31
N HIS A 19 -2.89 -3.20 14.47
CA HIS A 19 -2.70 -2.50 15.74
C HIS A 19 -3.78 -1.44 16.00
N GLU A 20 -4.14 -1.24 17.28
CA GLU A 20 -5.05 -0.16 17.69
C GLU A 20 -4.46 1.23 17.40
N LYS A 21 -3.12 1.35 17.39
CA LYS A 21 -2.39 2.60 17.24
C LYS A 21 -1.21 2.42 16.31
N VAL A 22 -1.08 3.29 15.31
CA VAL A 22 0.04 3.30 14.37
C VAL A 22 1.01 4.41 14.74
N ARG A 23 2.29 4.06 14.95
CA ARG A 23 3.34 5.05 15.25
C ARG A 23 4.31 5.20 14.09
N THR A 24 4.98 6.36 14.04
CA THR A 24 6.07 6.62 13.09
C THR A 24 7.17 5.56 13.14
N THR A 25 7.42 4.96 14.31
CA THR A 25 8.39 3.87 14.48
C THR A 25 7.99 2.59 13.76
N ASP A 26 6.70 2.30 13.74
CA ASP A 26 6.16 1.05 13.20
C ASP A 26 6.19 1.14 11.67
N VAL A 27 5.80 2.29 11.12
CA VAL A 27 5.93 2.60 9.69
C VAL A 27 7.39 2.56 9.23
N ALA A 28 8.31 3.11 10.02
CA ALA A 28 9.75 3.09 9.71
C ALA A 28 10.29 1.66 9.64
N LEU A 29 9.91 0.81 10.61
CA LEU A 29 10.30 -0.58 10.67
C LEU A 29 9.74 -1.36 9.49
N ARG A 30 8.44 -1.23 9.21
CA ARG A 30 7.75 -1.95 8.13
C ARG A 30 8.35 -1.64 6.76
N LEU A 31 8.59 -0.36 6.48
CA LEU A 31 9.12 0.07 5.18
C LEU A 31 10.64 -0.02 5.06
N GLY A 32 11.35 -0.35 6.15
CA GLY A 32 12.81 -0.38 6.17
C GLY A 32 13.45 1.00 5.92
N VAL A 33 12.82 2.08 6.39
CA VAL A 33 13.27 3.46 6.16
C VAL A 33 13.58 4.20 7.46
N SER A 34 14.29 5.33 7.36
CA SER A 34 14.64 6.15 8.53
C SER A 34 13.41 6.88 9.11
N LYS A 35 13.37 7.07 10.43
CA LYS A 35 12.31 7.87 11.09
C LYS A 35 12.17 9.29 10.50
N PRO A 36 13.25 10.04 10.21
CA PRO A 36 13.12 11.34 9.54
C PRO A 36 12.45 11.26 8.16
N SER A 37 12.66 10.18 7.40
CA SER A 37 11.97 9.94 6.13
C SER A 37 10.47 9.79 6.35
N VAL A 38 10.07 8.97 7.33
CA VAL A 38 8.66 8.79 7.70
C VAL A 38 8.04 10.11 8.16
N THR A 39 8.69 10.86 9.06
CA THR A 39 8.17 12.16 9.54
C THR A 39 7.91 13.13 8.39
N ARG A 40 8.81 13.19 7.41
CA ARG A 40 8.62 14.02 6.21
C ARG A 40 7.44 13.54 5.37
N ALA A 41 7.31 12.23 5.17
CA ALA A 41 6.20 11.64 4.43
C ALA A 41 4.86 11.88 5.13
N MET A 42 4.78 11.66 6.44
CA MET A 42 3.57 11.90 7.25
C MET A 42 3.14 13.36 7.18
N ARG A 43 4.09 14.31 7.27
CA ARG A 43 3.77 15.73 7.07
C ARG A 43 3.14 15.98 5.70
N ASN A 44 3.74 15.48 4.62
CA ASN A 44 3.20 15.67 3.27
C ASN A 44 1.81 15.03 3.10
N LEU A 45 1.59 13.85 3.69
CA LEU A 45 0.29 13.17 3.66
C LEU A 45 -0.76 13.91 4.49
N SER A 46 -0.36 14.51 5.61
CA SER A 46 -1.23 15.33 6.45
C SER A 46 -1.60 16.63 5.75
N ASP A 47 -0.62 17.33 5.15
CA ASP A 47 -0.84 18.52 4.32
C ASP A 47 -1.77 18.21 3.11
N GLY A 48 -1.73 16.97 2.61
CA GLY A 48 -2.62 16.46 1.55
C GLY A 48 -4.00 15.97 2.03
N GLY A 49 -4.27 15.99 3.35
CA GLY A 49 -5.52 15.55 3.95
C GLY A 49 -5.76 14.04 3.94
N TYR A 50 -4.71 13.23 3.79
CA TYR A 50 -4.81 11.77 3.81
C TYR A 50 -4.64 11.17 5.21
N ILE A 51 -3.95 11.87 6.11
CA ILE A 51 -3.78 11.43 7.49
C ILE A 51 -4.02 12.57 8.46
N GLU A 52 -4.34 12.19 9.70
CA GLU A 52 -4.31 13.03 10.89
C GLU A 52 -3.23 12.51 11.83
N GLN A 53 -2.38 13.42 12.32
CA GLN A 53 -1.38 13.11 13.32
C GLN A 53 -1.15 14.33 14.20
N GLU A 54 -1.48 14.22 15.49
CA GLU A 54 -1.09 15.23 16.49
C GLU A 54 0.43 15.14 16.77
N ALA A 55 1.02 16.17 17.35
CA ALA A 55 2.46 16.17 17.63
C ALA A 55 2.86 14.97 18.50
N TYR A 56 3.71 14.08 17.95
CA TYR A 56 4.10 12.79 18.55
C TYR A 56 2.95 11.80 18.81
N GLY A 57 1.78 12.06 18.23
CA GLY A 57 0.58 11.23 18.36
C GLY A 57 0.52 10.08 17.37
N ASP A 58 -0.50 9.24 17.56
CA ASP A 58 -0.81 8.11 16.69
C ASP A 58 -1.23 8.63 15.29
N ILE A 59 -0.79 7.94 14.25
CA ILE A 59 -1.14 8.22 12.86
C ILE A 59 -2.52 7.61 12.58
N LYS A 60 -3.43 8.41 12.03
CA LYS A 60 -4.76 7.95 11.62
C LYS A 60 -5.01 8.29 10.17
N LEU A 61 -5.54 7.34 9.41
CA LEU A 61 -6.04 7.62 8.06
C LEU A 61 -7.33 8.44 8.17
N THR A 62 -7.42 9.51 7.39
CA THR A 62 -8.70 10.13 7.10
C THR A 62 -9.51 9.21 6.18
N GLU A 63 -10.79 9.51 5.96
CA GLU A 63 -11.59 8.76 4.98
C GLU A 63 -10.95 8.80 3.58
N LYS A 64 -10.47 9.98 3.16
CA LYS A 64 -9.74 10.16 1.91
C LYS A 64 -8.46 9.29 1.87
N GLY A 65 -7.71 9.26 2.98
CA GLY A 65 -6.54 8.40 3.13
C GLY A 65 -6.86 6.93 3.00
N ARG A 66 -7.91 6.49 3.69
CA ARG A 66 -8.35 5.09 3.70
C ARG A 66 -8.77 4.62 2.31
N ILE A 67 -9.56 5.42 1.59
CA ILE A 67 -9.96 5.10 0.21
C ILE A 67 -8.72 4.96 -0.68
N LYS A 68 -7.79 5.91 -0.60
CA LYS A 68 -6.58 5.89 -1.43
C LYS A 68 -5.67 4.71 -1.08
N ALA A 69 -5.44 4.45 0.21
CA ALA A 69 -4.65 3.33 0.69
C ALA A 69 -5.26 1.98 0.28
N ALA A 70 -6.59 1.83 0.39
CA ALA A 70 -7.28 0.62 -0.03
C ALA A 70 -7.20 0.39 -1.55
N GLN A 71 -7.21 1.46 -2.35
CA GLN A 71 -6.98 1.36 -3.80
C GLN A 71 -5.57 0.86 -4.12
N ILE A 72 -4.55 1.35 -3.42
CA ILE A 72 -3.16 0.91 -3.59
C ILE A 72 -3.05 -0.56 -3.18
N TYR A 73 -3.48 -0.90 -1.97
CA TYR A 73 -3.48 -2.27 -1.47
C TYR A 73 -4.23 -3.26 -2.38
N PHE A 74 -5.35 -2.84 -2.96
CA PHE A 74 -6.06 -3.65 -3.95
C PHE A 74 -5.21 -3.93 -5.19
N ARG A 75 -4.46 -2.94 -5.69
CA ARG A 75 -3.55 -3.10 -6.83
C ARG A 75 -2.43 -4.05 -6.48
N HIS A 76 -1.73 -3.80 -5.37
CA HIS A 76 -0.69 -4.66 -4.83
C HIS A 76 -1.15 -6.11 -4.78
N LYS A 77 -2.23 -6.39 -4.04
CA LYS A 77 -2.74 -7.76 -3.86
C LYS A 77 -3.16 -8.41 -5.17
N THR A 78 -3.84 -7.69 -6.06
CA THR A 78 -4.25 -8.24 -7.35
C THR A 78 -3.04 -8.63 -8.21
N ILE A 79 -1.99 -7.79 -8.22
CA ILE A 79 -0.76 -8.07 -8.95
C ILE A 79 0.00 -9.23 -8.31
N THR A 80 0.18 -9.23 -6.98
CA THR A 80 0.83 -10.34 -6.25
C THR A 80 0.16 -11.67 -6.56
N THR A 81 -1.17 -11.73 -6.43
CA THR A 81 -1.96 -12.94 -6.71
C THR A 81 -1.82 -13.36 -8.16
N PHE A 82 -1.89 -12.44 -9.11
CA PHE A 82 -1.68 -12.76 -10.52
C PHE A 82 -0.30 -13.35 -10.80
N LEU A 83 0.76 -12.69 -10.32
CA LEU A 83 2.14 -13.14 -10.52
C LEU A 83 2.37 -14.52 -9.90
N HIS A 84 1.89 -14.74 -8.68
CA HIS A 84 2.11 -16.00 -7.99
C HIS A 84 1.20 -17.13 -8.53
N GLU A 85 -0.11 -16.93 -8.50
CA GLU A 85 -1.07 -18.02 -8.75
C GLU A 85 -1.27 -18.32 -10.22
N ILE A 86 -1.17 -17.32 -11.10
CA ILE A 86 -1.38 -17.50 -12.54
C ILE A 86 -0.07 -17.73 -13.28
N LEU A 87 0.98 -16.96 -12.96
CA LEU A 87 2.27 -17.09 -13.63
C LEU A 87 3.25 -18.05 -12.93
N GLY A 88 2.97 -18.46 -11.69
CA GLY A 88 3.82 -19.37 -10.93
C GLY A 88 5.10 -18.72 -10.41
N VAL A 89 5.14 -17.40 -10.28
CA VAL A 89 6.29 -16.68 -9.70
C VAL A 89 6.40 -17.04 -8.22
N ASP A 90 7.62 -17.18 -7.72
CA ASP A 90 7.87 -17.39 -6.29
C ASP A 90 7.16 -16.30 -5.44
N PRO A 91 6.50 -16.65 -4.32
CA PRO A 91 5.68 -15.69 -3.58
C PRO A 91 6.46 -14.49 -3.05
N GLU A 92 7.73 -14.65 -2.66
CA GLU A 92 8.55 -13.52 -2.19
C GLU A 92 8.92 -12.58 -3.35
N VAL A 93 9.20 -13.16 -4.52
CA VAL A 93 9.47 -12.39 -5.74
C VAL A 93 8.22 -11.68 -6.24
N ALA A 94 7.07 -12.37 -6.24
CA ALA A 94 5.79 -11.80 -6.64
C ALA A 94 5.40 -10.58 -5.79
N GLU A 95 5.59 -10.68 -4.46
CA GLU A 95 5.33 -9.57 -3.54
C GLU A 95 6.26 -8.37 -3.80
N ALA A 96 7.57 -8.64 -3.99
CA ALA A 96 8.54 -7.59 -4.27
C ALA A 96 8.27 -6.89 -5.61
N ASP A 97 7.95 -7.65 -6.65
CA ASP A 97 7.64 -7.12 -7.99
C ASP A 97 6.31 -6.37 -7.99
N ALA A 98 5.28 -6.87 -7.30
CA ALA A 98 3.98 -6.21 -7.20
C ALA A 98 4.09 -4.81 -6.58
N CYS A 99 4.89 -4.66 -5.52
CA CYS A 99 5.16 -3.37 -4.87
C CYS A 99 5.82 -2.35 -5.81
N LEU A 100 6.57 -2.80 -6.83
CA LEU A 100 7.11 -1.91 -7.86
C LEU A 100 6.05 -1.57 -8.91
N ILE A 101 5.34 -2.60 -9.39
CA ILE A 101 4.42 -2.50 -10.53
C ILE A 101 3.18 -1.67 -10.16
N GLU A 102 2.70 -1.78 -8.92
CA GLU A 102 1.43 -1.19 -8.51
C GLU A 102 1.37 0.33 -8.66
N HIS A 103 2.49 1.03 -8.61
CA HIS A 103 2.56 2.48 -8.75
C HIS A 103 2.79 2.95 -10.20
N ASP A 104 3.28 2.05 -11.07
CA ASP A 104 3.74 2.40 -12.42
C ASP A 104 2.79 1.98 -13.54
N ILE A 105 1.88 1.03 -13.30
CA ILE A 105 0.93 0.59 -14.34
C ILE A 105 -0.28 1.52 -14.47
N SER A 106 -0.79 1.64 -15.70
CA SER A 106 -1.98 2.44 -15.98
C SER A 106 -3.23 1.89 -15.28
N ASN A 107 -4.22 2.77 -15.05
CA ASN A 107 -5.53 2.35 -14.55
C ASN A 107 -6.22 1.36 -15.50
N GLU A 108 -6.05 1.53 -16.82
CA GLU A 108 -6.62 0.63 -17.82
C GLU A 108 -6.06 -0.79 -17.68
N THR A 109 -4.73 -0.93 -17.58
CA THR A 109 -4.06 -2.22 -17.37
C THR A 109 -4.55 -2.88 -16.08
N MET A 110 -4.59 -2.11 -14.99
CA MET A 110 -5.06 -2.62 -13.70
C MET A 110 -6.51 -3.08 -13.74
N GLU A 111 -7.41 -2.31 -14.36
CA GLU A 111 -8.82 -2.65 -14.46
C GLU A 111 -9.01 -3.96 -15.26
N LYS A 112 -8.31 -4.11 -16.39
CA LYS A 112 -8.35 -5.34 -17.19
C LYS A 112 -7.79 -6.53 -16.43
N LEU A 113 -6.71 -6.34 -15.67
CA LEU A 113 -6.14 -7.38 -14.83
C LEU A 113 -7.12 -7.82 -13.73
N ALA A 114 -7.74 -6.88 -13.03
CA ALA A 114 -8.75 -7.18 -12.01
C ALA A 114 -9.96 -7.93 -12.58
N ILE A 115 -10.45 -7.53 -13.77
CA ILE A 115 -11.53 -8.25 -14.46
C ILE A 115 -11.10 -9.66 -14.85
N PHE A 116 -9.86 -9.82 -15.33
CA PHE A 116 -9.31 -11.13 -15.68
C PHE A 116 -9.27 -12.06 -14.45
N MET A 117 -8.74 -11.58 -13.32
CA MET A 117 -8.67 -12.36 -12.08
C MET A 117 -10.06 -12.79 -11.58
N ARG A 118 -11.02 -11.87 -11.51
CA ARG A 118 -12.40 -12.19 -11.08
C ARG A 118 -13.07 -13.26 -11.95
N LYS A 119 -12.85 -13.23 -13.26
CA LYS A 119 -13.41 -14.24 -14.18
C LYS A 119 -12.84 -15.63 -13.94
N LEU A 120 -11.61 -15.74 -13.46
CA LEU A 120 -11.01 -17.03 -13.11
C LEU A 120 -11.62 -17.59 -11.83
N GLU A 121 -11.87 -16.73 -10.84
CA GLU A 121 -12.55 -17.12 -9.58
C GLU A 121 -13.97 -17.63 -9.83
N GLU A 122 -14.70 -17.05 -10.79
CA GLU A 122 -16.07 -17.46 -11.15
C GLU A 122 -16.13 -18.77 -11.95
N GLN A 123 -15.00 -19.28 -12.45
CA GLN A 123 -14.91 -20.48 -13.30
C GLN A 123 -14.36 -21.71 -12.56
N GLY A 124 -13.88 -21.55 -11.33
CA GLY A 124 -13.44 -22.64 -10.44
C GLY A 124 -14.54 -23.07 -9.48
#